data_AF-A0A3M2EC51-F1
#
_entry.id   AF-A0A3M2EC51-F1
#
_cell.length_a   1.000
_cell.length_b   1.000
_cell.length_c   1.000
_cell.angle_alpha   90.00
_cell.angle_beta   90.00
_cell.angle_gamma   90.00
#
_symmetry.space_group_name_H-M   'P 1'
#
loop_
_entity.id
_entity.type
_entity.pdbx_description
1 polymer ?
#
loop_
_entity_poly.entity_id
_entity_poly.type
_entity_poly.pdbx_seq_one_letter_code
_entity_poly.pdbx_strand_id
1 'polypeptide(L)'
;MNTDYITPEGYKKLSQELEHLWRVERPEWTQRVSDAAAEGDRSENAEYIYSKKKLREIDRRIRYLQKRLDALRIVDRLPNDQSRIYFGAWVKIEDEAGKSAWYRLVGRDEADASCGYISIHSPLARALLGKCIGSEVTFVAAGQTKWVEVLDIRYTGPNPPESSIAIDDNA
;
A
#
# COMPACT_ATOMS: atom_id res chain seq x y z
N MET A 1 -6.29 19.09 2.33
CA MET A 1 -5.26 18.87 1.29
C MET A 1 -5.12 17.38 1.08
N ASN A 2 -5.42 16.86 -0.11
CA ASN A 2 -5.18 15.45 -0.41
C ASN A 2 -3.68 15.29 -0.65
N THR A 3 -2.98 14.84 0.37
CA THR A 3 -1.52 14.68 0.31
C THR A 3 -1.21 13.39 -0.43
N ASP A 4 -0.84 13.49 -1.71
CA ASP A 4 -0.45 12.37 -2.58
C ASP A 4 1.01 11.97 -2.33
N TYR A 5 1.33 11.57 -1.10
CA TYR A 5 2.65 11.06 -0.73
C TYR A 5 2.76 9.57 -0.92
N ILE A 6 3.96 9.12 -1.27
CA ILE A 6 4.30 7.70 -1.42
C ILE A 6 5.73 7.46 -0.95
N THR A 7 5.99 6.29 -0.38
CA THR A 7 7.37 5.85 -0.10
C THR A 7 8.10 5.48 -1.40
N PRO A 8 9.43 5.53 -1.43
CA PRO A 8 10.21 5.07 -2.59
C PRO A 8 9.90 3.62 -2.95
N GLU A 9 9.68 2.76 -1.95
CA GLU A 9 9.37 1.34 -2.17
C GLU A 9 7.99 1.16 -2.79
N GLY A 10 6.99 1.92 -2.32
CA GLY A 10 5.65 1.91 -2.90
C GLY A 10 5.62 2.40 -4.34
N TYR A 11 6.33 3.50 -4.62
CA TYR A 11 6.42 4.02 -5.98
C TYR A 11 7.04 2.96 -6.91
N LYS A 12 8.15 2.34 -6.49
CA LYS A 12 8.80 1.26 -7.24
C LYS A 12 7.84 0.10 -7.52
N LYS A 13 7.06 -0.35 -6.54
CA LYS A 13 6.07 -1.43 -6.72
C LYS A 13 5.01 -1.05 -7.77
N LEU A 14 4.46 0.15 -7.70
CA LEU A 14 3.46 0.63 -8.67
C LEU A 14 4.05 0.82 -10.07
N SER A 15 5.29 1.30 -10.18
CA SER A 15 5.99 1.40 -11.46
C SER A 15 6.27 0.04 -12.08
N GLN A 16 6.70 -0.94 -11.28
CA GLN A 16 6.92 -2.32 -11.72
C GLN A 16 5.62 -2.98 -12.18
N GLU A 17 4.52 -2.76 -11.47
CA GLU A 17 3.19 -3.22 -11.88
C GLU A 17 2.81 -2.63 -13.24
N LEU A 18 2.95 -1.31 -13.41
CA LEU A 18 2.65 -0.65 -14.69
C LEU A 18 3.51 -1.20 -15.83
N GLU A 19 4.80 -1.40 -15.60
CA GLU A 19 5.72 -1.96 -16.60
C GLU A 19 5.32 -3.39 -16.98
N HIS A 20 4.98 -4.24 -16.01
CA HIS A 20 4.52 -5.60 -16.25
C HIS A 20 3.23 -5.64 -17.07
N LEU A 21 2.22 -4.84 -16.67
CA LEU A 21 0.96 -4.73 -17.39
C LEU A 21 1.17 -4.28 -18.84
N TRP A 22 2.08 -3.34 -19.07
CA TRP A 22 2.34 -2.79 -20.40
C TRP A 22 3.13 -3.73 -21.30
N ARG A 23 4.18 -4.37 -20.77
CA ARG A 23 5.13 -5.17 -21.57
C ARG A 23 4.78 -6.64 -21.69
N VAL A 24 4.03 -7.18 -20.72
CA VAL A 24 3.73 -8.61 -20.64
C VAL A 24 2.25 -8.85 -20.86
N GLU A 25 1.41 -8.40 -19.92
CA GLU A 25 0.00 -8.79 -19.93
C GLU A 25 -0.77 -8.18 -21.12
N ARG A 26 -0.62 -6.88 -21.38
CA ARG A 26 -1.39 -6.23 -22.46
C ARG A 26 -1.12 -6.84 -23.84
N PRO A 27 0.14 -7.10 -24.26
CA PRO A 27 0.42 -7.83 -25.50
C PRO A 27 -0.19 -9.24 -25.52
N GLU A 28 -0.02 -10.01 -24.45
CA GLU A 28 -0.55 -11.39 -24.33
C GLU A 28 -2.07 -11.43 -24.50
N TRP A 29 -2.80 -10.57 -23.80
CA TRP A 29 -4.26 -10.53 -23.89
C TRP A 29 -4.75 -9.95 -25.21
N THR A 30 -3.98 -9.06 -25.84
CA THR A 30 -4.30 -8.59 -27.20
C THR A 30 -4.22 -9.75 -28.20
N GLN A 31 -3.19 -10.60 -28.08
CA GLN A 31 -3.05 -11.79 -28.91
C GLN A 31 -4.20 -12.77 -28.66
N ARG A 32 -4.52 -13.08 -27.40
CA ARG A 32 -5.67 -13.96 -27.08
C ARG A 32 -6.99 -13.47 -27.66
N VAL A 33 -7.25 -12.16 -27.58
CA VAL A 33 -8.46 -11.57 -28.21
C VAL A 33 -8.44 -11.77 -29.71
N SER A 34 -7.29 -11.61 -30.36
CA SER A 34 -7.13 -11.82 -31.80
C SER A 34 -7.35 -13.28 -32.19
N ASP A 35 -6.78 -14.22 -31.44
CA ASP A 35 -6.89 -15.66 -31.70
C ASP A 35 -8.34 -16.13 -31.53
N ALA A 36 -8.97 -15.79 -30.40
CA ALA A 36 -10.38 -16.11 -30.16
C ALA A 36 -11.32 -15.46 -31.19
N ALA A 37 -10.95 -14.30 -31.73
CA ALA A 37 -11.70 -13.62 -32.79
C ALA A 37 -11.58 -14.29 -34.17
N ALA A 38 -10.60 -15.19 -34.36
CA ALA A 38 -10.39 -15.97 -35.58
C ALA A 38 -11.10 -17.34 -35.54
N GLU A 39 -11.48 -17.83 -34.36
CA GLU A 39 -12.11 -19.15 -34.15
C GLU A 39 -13.62 -19.22 -34.45
N GLY A 40 -14.23 -18.16 -34.99
CA GLY A 40 -15.62 -18.19 -35.46
C GLY A 40 -16.49 -17.07 -34.90
N ASP A 41 -17.75 -17.39 -34.55
CA ASP A 41 -18.74 -16.41 -34.11
C ASP A 41 -18.35 -15.80 -32.75
N ARG A 42 -18.00 -14.52 -32.78
CA ARG A 42 -17.56 -13.73 -31.64
C ARG A 42 -18.66 -13.50 -30.59
N SER A 43 -19.92 -13.64 -30.98
CA SER A 43 -21.05 -13.35 -30.09
C SER A 43 -21.32 -14.49 -29.11
N GLU A 44 -20.92 -15.72 -29.44
CA GLU A 44 -21.06 -16.92 -28.60
C GLU A 44 -19.72 -17.44 -28.07
N ASN A 45 -18.58 -17.01 -28.63
CA ASN A 45 -17.27 -17.43 -28.16
C ASN A 45 -16.96 -16.88 -26.74
N ALA A 46 -17.05 -17.76 -25.75
CA ALA A 46 -16.78 -17.47 -24.35
C ALA A 46 -15.34 -16.96 -24.12
N GLU A 47 -14.36 -17.50 -24.84
CA GLU A 47 -12.96 -17.08 -24.73
C GLU A 47 -12.78 -15.64 -25.24
N TYR A 48 -13.41 -15.29 -26.36
CA TYR A 48 -13.39 -13.91 -26.87
C TYR A 48 -14.03 -12.93 -25.88
N ILE A 49 -15.19 -13.28 -25.30
CA ILE A 49 -15.88 -12.42 -24.31
C ILE A 49 -15.00 -12.22 -23.06
N TYR A 50 -14.41 -13.29 -22.55
CA TYR A 50 -13.54 -13.26 -21.37
C TYR A 50 -12.25 -12.47 -21.63
N SER A 51 -11.51 -12.82 -22.68
CA SER A 51 -10.26 -12.15 -23.06
C SER A 51 -10.47 -10.65 -23.32
N LYS A 52 -11.58 -10.27 -23.96
CA LYS A 52 -11.94 -8.86 -24.18
C LYS A 52 -12.30 -8.12 -22.88
N LYS A 53 -12.91 -8.80 -21.91
CA LYS A 53 -13.15 -8.23 -20.58
C LYS A 53 -11.82 -8.01 -19.85
N LYS A 54 -10.94 -9.00 -19.86
CA LYS A 54 -9.61 -8.92 -19.23
C LYS A 54 -8.74 -7.82 -19.80
N LEU A 55 -8.67 -7.70 -21.14
CA LEU A 55 -7.94 -6.62 -21.80
C LEU A 55 -8.44 -5.23 -21.37
N ARG A 56 -9.78 -5.05 -21.21
CA ARG A 56 -10.35 -3.79 -20.71
C ARG A 56 -10.00 -3.51 -19.25
N GLU A 57 -9.93 -4.54 -18.41
CA GLU A 57 -9.48 -4.42 -17.01
C GLU A 57 -8.02 -3.95 -16.96
N ILE A 58 -7.15 -4.54 -17.77
CA ILE A 58 -5.73 -4.16 -17.90
C ILE A 58 -5.59 -2.72 -18.40
N ASP A 59 -6.24 -2.35 -19.50
CA ASP A 59 -6.20 -0.98 -20.04
C ASP A 59 -6.73 0.06 -19.06
N ARG A 60 -7.70 -0.32 -18.21
CA ARG A 60 -8.19 0.55 -17.13
C ARG A 60 -7.13 0.71 -16.04
N ARG A 61 -6.48 -0.38 -15.61
CA ARG A 61 -5.45 -0.35 -14.57
C ARG A 61 -4.22 0.45 -15.02
N ILE A 62 -3.76 0.25 -16.25
CA ILE A 62 -2.66 1.02 -16.86
C ILE A 62 -2.95 2.52 -16.82
N ARG A 63 -4.11 2.95 -17.33
CA ARG A 63 -4.50 4.38 -17.35
C ARG A 63 -4.59 4.97 -15.95
N TYR A 64 -5.06 4.19 -14.98
CA TYR A 64 -5.10 4.60 -13.58
C TYR A 64 -3.68 4.78 -13.03
N LEU A 65 -2.81 3.78 -13.18
CA LEU A 65 -1.44 3.83 -12.67
C LEU A 65 -0.63 4.96 -13.28
N GLN A 66 -0.72 5.20 -14.59
CA GLN A 66 -0.05 6.33 -15.26
C GLN A 66 -0.44 7.66 -14.61
N LYS A 67 -1.74 7.94 -14.51
CA LYS A 67 -2.24 9.18 -13.90
C LYS A 67 -1.89 9.31 -12.42
N ARG A 68 -1.88 8.19 -11.68
CA ARG A 68 -1.52 8.21 -10.25
C ARG A 68 -0.03 8.44 -10.07
N LEU A 69 0.83 7.71 -10.77
CA LEU A 69 2.29 7.88 -10.68
C LEU A 69 2.72 9.32 -11.00
N ASP A 70 2.08 9.96 -11.98
CA ASP A 70 2.35 11.37 -12.31
C ASP A 70 1.94 12.35 -11.19
N ALA A 71 0.93 12.00 -10.40
CA ALA A 71 0.42 12.84 -9.32
C ALA A 71 1.13 12.60 -7.97
N LEU A 72 1.83 11.48 -7.82
CA LEU A 72 2.45 11.07 -6.57
C LEU A 72 3.76 11.80 -6.32
N ARG A 73 3.98 12.19 -5.06
CA ARG A 73 5.20 12.81 -4.58
C ARG A 73 5.95 11.83 -3.69
N ILE A 74 7.13 11.41 -4.15
CA ILE A 74 8.00 10.50 -3.40
C ILE A 74 8.57 11.25 -2.20
N VAL A 75 8.44 10.66 -1.01
CA VAL A 75 9.04 11.16 0.23
C VAL A 75 10.13 10.18 0.65
N ASP A 76 11.38 10.54 0.35
CA ASP A 76 12.58 9.72 0.58
C ASP A 76 13.44 10.21 1.76
N ARG A 77 13.23 11.44 2.22
CA ARG A 77 13.99 12.04 3.32
C ARG A 77 13.36 11.71 4.66
N LEU A 78 14.20 11.27 5.59
CA LEU A 78 13.82 11.13 6.99
C LEU A 78 13.58 12.53 7.61
N PRO A 79 12.63 12.65 8.53
CA PRO A 79 12.42 13.90 9.26
C PRO A 79 13.63 14.23 10.13
N ASN A 80 13.90 15.52 10.31
CA ASN A 80 14.96 16.00 11.20
C ASN A 80 14.72 15.57 12.66
N ASP A 81 13.46 15.56 13.08
CA ASP A 81 13.04 15.07 14.40
C ASP A 81 12.41 13.68 14.26
N GLN A 82 13.18 12.64 14.61
CA GLN A 82 12.73 11.25 14.60
C GLN A 82 12.06 10.82 15.90
N SER A 83 11.99 11.69 16.91
CA SER A 83 11.26 11.41 18.15
C SER A 83 9.73 11.57 18.00
N ARG A 84 9.30 12.11 16.85
CA ARG A 84 7.90 12.35 16.51
C ARG A 84 7.45 11.49 15.34
N ILE A 85 6.16 11.25 15.26
CA ILE A 85 5.52 10.45 14.21
C ILE A 85 5.23 11.31 12.98
N TYR A 86 5.83 10.96 11.85
CA TYR A 86 5.60 11.55 10.54
C TYR A 86 5.38 10.46 9.47
N PHE A 87 5.28 10.86 8.20
CA PHE A 87 5.19 9.94 7.08
C PHE A 87 6.41 9.00 7.04
N GLY A 88 6.17 7.71 6.76
CA GLY A 88 7.21 6.67 6.72
C GLY A 88 7.57 6.08 8.08
N ALA A 89 7.09 6.64 9.19
CA ALA A 89 7.35 6.14 10.52
C ALA A 89 6.68 4.78 10.76
N TRP A 90 7.43 3.86 11.36
CA TRP A 90 6.91 2.72 12.10
C TRP A 90 6.58 3.15 13.51
N VAL A 91 5.38 2.82 13.97
CA VAL A 91 4.87 3.16 15.29
C VAL A 91 4.39 1.87 15.95
N LYS A 92 4.93 1.56 17.13
CA LYS A 92 4.39 0.51 18.00
C LYS A 92 3.33 1.15 18.87
N ILE A 93 2.11 0.64 18.81
CA ILE A 93 1.02 1.09 19.66
C ILE A 93 0.49 -0.06 20.50
N GLU A 94 -0.08 0.25 21.65
CA GLU A 94 -0.78 -0.68 22.52
C GLU A 94 -2.21 -0.21 22.75
N ASP A 95 -3.17 -1.14 22.72
CA ASP A 95 -4.58 -0.86 23.01
C ASP A 95 -4.95 -1.14 24.48
N GLU A 96 -6.20 -0.81 24.85
CA GLU A 96 -6.71 -1.03 26.21
C GLU A 96 -6.67 -2.50 26.68
N ALA A 97 -6.55 -3.46 25.75
CA ALA A 97 -6.44 -4.88 26.07
C ALA A 97 -4.98 -5.32 26.28
N GLY A 98 -4.01 -4.39 26.24
CA GLY A 98 -2.59 -4.67 26.34
C GLY A 98 -2.02 -5.32 25.08
N LYS A 99 -2.74 -5.25 23.94
CA LYS A 99 -2.25 -5.81 22.68
C LYS A 99 -1.43 -4.76 21.94
N SER A 100 -0.15 -5.07 21.71
CA SER A 100 0.72 -4.23 20.92
C SER A 100 0.87 -4.69 19.47
N ALA A 101 0.98 -3.73 18.55
CA ALA A 101 1.21 -3.97 17.14
C ALA A 101 1.99 -2.82 16.48
N TRP A 102 2.76 -3.16 15.43
CA TRP A 102 3.48 -2.21 14.61
C TRP A 102 2.64 -1.73 13.43
N TYR A 103 2.63 -0.42 13.22
CA TYR A 103 2.02 0.19 12.04
C TYR A 103 2.96 1.15 11.35
N ARG A 104 3.01 1.11 10.01
CA ARG A 104 3.75 2.05 9.19
C ARG A 104 2.81 3.08 8.57
N LEU A 105 3.08 4.37 8.77
CA LEU A 105 2.31 5.44 8.13
C LEU A 105 2.79 5.63 6.69
N VAL A 106 1.95 5.26 5.72
CA VAL A 106 2.27 5.29 4.29
C VAL A 106 1.24 6.05 3.47
N GLY A 107 1.47 6.16 2.17
CA GLY A 107 0.52 6.72 1.22
C GLY A 107 -0.75 5.88 1.10
N ARG A 108 -1.83 6.48 0.58
CA ARG A 108 -3.07 5.74 0.32
C ARG A 108 -2.85 4.57 -0.64
N ASP A 109 -2.02 4.78 -1.66
CA ASP A 109 -1.77 3.80 -2.72
C ASP A 109 -0.90 2.61 -2.25
N GLU A 110 -0.35 2.67 -1.03
CA GLU A 110 0.50 1.62 -0.43
C GLU A 110 -0.14 0.96 0.79
N ALA A 111 -1.28 1.47 1.25
CA ALA A 111 -1.90 1.02 2.49
C ALA A 111 -2.34 -0.45 2.36
N ASP A 112 -1.88 -1.26 3.31
CA ASP A 112 -2.16 -2.69 3.40
C ASP A 112 -2.19 -3.10 4.88
N ALA A 113 -3.39 -3.32 5.39
CA ALA A 113 -3.59 -3.69 6.79
C ALA A 113 -2.94 -5.03 7.14
N SER A 114 -2.76 -5.93 6.17
CA SER A 114 -2.12 -7.23 6.40
C SER A 114 -0.63 -7.10 6.73
N CYS A 115 0.02 -6.07 6.21
CA CYS A 115 1.43 -5.74 6.48
C CYS A 115 1.61 -4.66 7.56
N GLY A 116 0.53 -4.25 8.22
CA GLY A 116 0.56 -3.12 9.17
C GLY A 116 0.74 -1.76 8.50
N TYR A 117 0.53 -1.63 7.19
CA TYR A 117 0.67 -0.37 6.47
C TYR A 117 -0.64 0.39 6.53
N ILE A 118 -0.65 1.54 7.21
CA ILE A 118 -1.83 2.39 7.35
C ILE A 118 -1.67 3.66 6.54
N SER A 119 -2.72 4.05 5.84
CA SER A 119 -2.76 5.34 5.14
C SER A 119 -2.61 6.48 6.16
N ILE A 120 -1.81 7.49 5.82
CA ILE A 120 -1.70 8.74 6.58
C ILE A 120 -3.06 9.47 6.74
N HIS A 121 -4.04 9.12 5.89
CA HIS A 121 -5.40 9.67 5.95
C HIS A 121 -6.34 8.88 6.89
N SER A 122 -5.90 7.75 7.43
CA SER A 122 -6.68 6.94 8.36
C SER A 122 -6.93 7.67 9.69
N PRO A 123 -8.05 7.40 10.40
CA PRO A 123 -8.32 8.03 11.69
C PRO A 123 -7.19 7.84 12.72
N LEU A 124 -6.62 6.64 12.76
CA LEU A 124 -5.48 6.30 13.62
C LEU A 124 -4.23 7.12 13.25
N ALA A 125 -3.81 7.10 11.98
CA ALA A 125 -2.62 7.85 11.56
C ALA A 125 -2.78 9.35 11.83
N ARG A 126 -3.97 9.92 11.58
CA ARG A 126 -4.26 11.33 11.85
C ARG A 126 -4.15 11.68 13.33
N ALA A 127 -4.54 10.78 14.22
CA ALA A 127 -4.41 10.99 15.66
C ALA A 127 -2.94 10.89 16.12
N LEU A 128 -2.14 10.05 15.47
CA LEU A 128 -0.73 9.80 15.78
C LEU A 128 0.22 10.88 15.23
N LEU A 129 -0.10 11.54 14.12
CA LEU A 129 0.80 12.52 13.49
C LEU A 129 1.29 13.60 14.47
N GLY A 130 2.61 13.78 14.53
CA GLY A 130 3.30 14.77 15.36
C GLY A 130 3.42 14.40 16.85
N LYS A 131 2.84 13.28 17.28
CA LYS A 131 2.97 12.72 18.63
C LYS A 131 4.33 12.04 18.83
N CYS A 132 4.70 11.82 20.08
CA CYS A 132 5.95 11.19 20.48
C CYS A 132 5.68 9.94 21.32
N ILE A 133 6.74 9.20 21.67
CA ILE A 133 6.66 8.05 22.59
C ILE A 133 6.01 8.47 23.92
N GLY A 134 5.16 7.61 24.48
CA GLY A 134 4.35 7.84 25.68
C GLY A 134 3.12 8.72 25.44
N SER A 135 2.81 9.08 24.19
CA SER A 135 1.58 9.80 23.88
C SER A 135 0.39 8.85 23.84
N GLU A 136 -0.67 9.24 24.52
CA GLU A 136 -1.98 8.61 24.41
C GLU A 136 -2.84 9.32 23.37
N VAL A 137 -3.52 8.55 22.52
CA VAL A 137 -4.42 9.11 21.52
C VAL A 137 -5.73 8.34 21.43
N THR A 138 -6.80 9.08 21.17
CA THR A 138 -8.13 8.53 20.94
C THR A 138 -8.55 8.81 19.50
N PHE A 139 -9.15 7.81 18.85
CA PHE A 139 -9.64 7.92 17.47
C PHE A 139 -10.91 7.11 17.27
N VAL A 140 -11.69 7.43 16.24
CA VAL A 140 -12.90 6.68 15.89
C VAL A 140 -12.58 5.72 14.75
N ALA A 141 -12.85 4.44 14.97
CA ALA A 141 -12.76 3.40 13.95
C ALA A 141 -14.03 2.55 13.95
N ALA A 142 -14.64 2.38 12.78
CA ALA A 142 -15.90 1.65 12.62
C ALA A 142 -17.03 2.11 13.58
N GLY A 143 -17.09 3.42 13.87
CA GLY A 143 -18.10 4.00 14.76
C GLY A 143 -17.83 3.82 16.26
N GLN A 144 -16.72 3.17 16.63
CA GLN A 144 -16.30 3.00 18.02
C GLN A 144 -15.11 3.91 18.32
N THR A 145 -15.17 4.58 19.46
CA THR A 145 -14.03 5.30 20.03
C THR A 145 -13.05 4.28 20.57
N LYS A 146 -11.79 4.38 20.12
CA LYS A 146 -10.67 3.54 20.57
C LYS A 146 -9.58 4.42 21.12
N TRP A 147 -8.91 3.95 22.17
CA TRP A 147 -7.73 4.55 22.75
C TRP A 147 -6.51 3.66 22.48
N VAL A 148 -5.35 4.29 22.26
CA VAL A 148 -4.05 3.63 22.14
C VAL A 148 -2.94 4.49 22.72
N GLU A 149 -1.88 3.84 23.22
CA GLU A 149 -0.64 4.48 23.65
C GLU A 149 0.49 4.21 22.65
N VAL A 150 1.35 5.20 22.42
CA VAL A 150 2.56 5.06 21.58
C VAL A 150 3.73 4.52 22.40
N LEU A 151 4.15 3.29 22.11
CA LEU A 151 5.25 2.63 22.79
C LEU A 151 6.62 2.88 22.15
N ASP A 152 6.69 2.95 20.82
CA ASP A 152 7.97 3.13 20.10
C ASP A 152 7.76 3.79 18.73
N ILE A 153 8.79 4.48 18.24
CA ILE A 153 8.82 5.14 16.93
C ILE A 153 10.14 4.81 16.24
N ARG A 154 10.06 4.26 15.03
CA ARG A 154 11.23 3.86 14.23
C ARG A 154 11.11 4.36 12.81
N TYR A 155 12.21 4.83 12.25
CA TYR A 155 12.34 5.21 10.85
C TYR A 155 13.27 4.24 10.15
N THR A 156 12.79 3.02 9.93
CA THR A 156 13.53 1.93 9.28
C THR A 156 12.96 1.65 7.89
N GLY A 157 13.57 0.68 7.19
CA GLY A 157 13.09 0.21 5.89
C GLY A 157 11.69 -0.43 5.93
N PRO A 158 11.28 -1.11 4.85
CA PRO A 158 9.91 -1.59 4.68
C PRO A 158 9.48 -2.72 5.62
N ASN A 159 10.40 -3.27 6.42
CA ASN A 159 10.12 -4.35 7.34
C ASN A 159 9.87 -3.79 8.76
N PRO A 160 8.91 -4.36 9.51
CA PRO A 160 8.67 -3.94 10.88
C PRO A 160 9.92 -4.22 11.73
N PRO A 161 10.24 -3.35 12.71
CA PRO A 161 11.46 -3.42 13.52
C PRO A 161 11.67 -4.73 14.29
N GLU A 162 10.63 -5.55 14.47
CA GLU A 162 10.68 -6.83 15.20
C GLU A 162 10.45 -8.06 14.28
N SER A 163 10.61 -7.91 12.95
CA SER A 163 10.57 -9.05 12.01
C SER A 163 11.84 -9.92 12.00
N SER A 164 12.73 -9.74 12.95
CA SER A 164 13.79 -10.70 13.26
C SER A 164 13.33 -11.66 14.37
N ILE A 165 12.38 -12.53 14.04
CA ILE A 165 12.17 -13.78 14.79
C ILE A 165 12.77 -14.92 13.93
N ALA A 166 13.85 -15.48 14.46
CA ALA A 166 14.49 -16.75 14.12
C ALA A 166 15.07 -16.92 12.70
N ILE A 167 16.30 -16.46 12.49
CA ILE A 167 17.28 -17.38 11.90
C ILE A 167 17.68 -18.28 13.06
N ASP A 168 17.13 -19.48 13.10
CA ASP A 168 17.70 -20.58 13.87
C ASP A 168 19.10 -20.83 13.27
N ASP A 169 20.12 -20.22 13.84
CA ASP A 169 21.49 -20.73 13.79
C ASP A 169 21.54 -21.96 14.71
N ASN A 170 20.94 -23.08 14.25
CA ASN A 170 21.23 -24.40 14.80
C ASN A 170 20.77 -25.54 13.87
N ALA A 171 21.63 -25.94 12.92
CA ALA A 171 21.94 -27.33 12.53
C ALA A 171 22.88 -27.37 11.31
#